data_AF-A0A2E3N5P3-F1
#
_entry.id   AF-A0A2E3N5P3-F1
#
_cell.length_a   1.000
_cell.length_b   1.000
_cell.length_c   1.000
_cell.angle_alpha   90.00
_cell.angle_beta   90.00
_cell.angle_gamma   90.00
#
_symmetry.space_group_name_H-M   'P 1'
#
loop_
_entity.id
_entity.type
_entity.pdbx_description
1 polymer ?
#
loop_
_entity_poly.entity_id
_entity_poly.type
_entity_poly.pdbx_seq_one_letter_code
_entity_poly.pdbx_strand_id
1 'polypeptide(L)'
;MLKIQVNLTLPRRALYLEALARMHGVRAVETNADALVTDTIPDRTLPCLLDHPHKVSCDQLRELQGASTMPAHPWRYAPNIVPLQESRLRGQLGEPGLLRIHHWLAAESCPSSLAFHQVDLSHWFFSRRPTSRYTISGPDYLQIHLGYPDSGMSLIDIATNRNGSNDYYSMHVIGSHGAGYADDHANGHLLLNENGMHALIPPANEVVTLRNMLEEFVNGIRENRSWNVSPEDTLNALRTVTGETDA
;
A
#
# COMPACT_ATOMS: atom_id res chain seq x y z
N MET A 1 24.66 -11.54 -6.29
CA MET A 1 23.79 -11.30 -5.12
C MET A 1 23.66 -9.80 -4.97
N LEU A 2 22.43 -9.28 -4.99
CA LEU A 2 22.18 -7.84 -4.91
C LEU A 2 22.32 -7.37 -3.46
N LYS A 3 23.09 -6.30 -3.23
CA LYS A 3 23.30 -5.71 -1.91
C LYS A 3 22.38 -4.51 -1.71
N ILE A 4 21.58 -4.52 -0.66
CA ILE A 4 20.63 -3.44 -0.37
C ILE A 4 21.01 -2.79 0.96
N GLN A 5 21.12 -1.47 0.97
CA GLN A 5 21.24 -0.70 2.20
C GLN A 5 19.87 -0.25 2.67
N VAL A 6 19.55 -0.44 3.95
CA VAL A 6 18.30 0.02 4.56
C VAL A 6 18.60 1.20 5.47
N ASN A 7 18.43 2.41 4.91
CA ASN A 7 18.61 3.69 5.59
C ASN A 7 17.25 4.19 6.12
N LEU A 8 16.75 3.51 7.14
CA LEU A 8 15.51 3.83 7.84
C LEU A 8 15.78 3.81 9.35
N THR A 9 14.91 4.45 10.13
CA THR A 9 14.96 4.40 11.60
C THR A 9 14.22 3.16 12.15
N LEU A 10 14.52 2.77 13.38
CA LEU A 10 13.74 1.74 14.09
C LEU A 10 12.37 2.30 14.53
N PRO A 11 11.31 1.47 14.58
CA PRO A 11 11.29 0.02 14.31
C PRO A 11 11.20 -0.33 12.82
N ARG A 12 10.91 0.63 11.94
CA ARG A 12 10.65 0.42 10.51
C ARG A 12 11.80 -0.32 9.80
N ARG A 13 13.05 0.03 10.11
CA ARG A 13 14.25 -0.66 9.60
C ARG A 13 14.24 -2.16 9.87
N ALA A 14 13.80 -2.59 11.06
CA ALA A 14 13.81 -4.00 11.44
C ALA A 14 12.88 -4.83 10.55
N LEU A 15 11.71 -4.29 10.20
CA LEU A 15 10.76 -4.95 9.30
C LEU A 15 11.34 -5.19 7.90
N TYR A 16 12.02 -4.19 7.34
CA TYR A 16 12.71 -4.33 6.05
C TYR A 16 13.84 -5.35 6.11
N LEU A 17 14.65 -5.35 7.17
CA LEU A 17 15.72 -6.34 7.35
C LEU A 17 15.17 -7.77 7.48
N GLU A 18 14.07 -7.94 8.22
CA GLU A 18 13.38 -9.23 8.35
C GLU A 18 12.80 -9.70 7.02
N ALA A 19 12.21 -8.80 6.23
CA ALA A 19 11.70 -9.10 4.89
C ALA A 19 12.83 -9.52 3.94
N LEU A 20 13.94 -8.78 3.92
CA LEU A 20 15.12 -9.09 3.11
C LEU A 20 15.74 -10.44 3.48
N ALA A 21 15.76 -10.80 4.77
CA ALA A 21 16.29 -12.08 5.24
C ALA A 21 15.49 -13.29 4.71
N ARG A 22 14.24 -13.07 4.28
CA ARG A 22 13.37 -14.10 3.69
C ARG A 22 13.48 -14.18 2.15
N MET A 23 14.30 -13.34 1.53
CA MET A 23 14.48 -13.30 0.07
C MET A 23 15.75 -14.04 -0.38
N HIS A 24 15.70 -14.62 -1.58
CA HIS A 24 16.87 -15.25 -2.19
C HIS A 24 17.65 -14.30 -3.12
N GLY A 25 18.98 -14.41 -3.09
CA GLY A 25 19.87 -13.66 -3.98
C GLY A 25 19.99 -12.17 -3.66
N VAL A 26 19.57 -11.77 -2.46
CA VAL A 26 19.65 -10.40 -1.92
C VAL A 26 20.30 -10.46 -0.54
N ARG A 27 21.03 -9.41 -0.16
CA ARG A 27 21.62 -9.27 1.18
C ARG A 27 21.57 -7.83 1.66
N ALA A 28 21.17 -7.62 2.91
CA ALA A 28 21.29 -6.33 3.57
C ALA A 28 22.76 -5.99 3.89
N VAL A 29 23.19 -4.76 3.60
CA VAL A 29 24.54 -4.26 3.88
C VAL A 29 24.48 -2.85 4.47
N GLU A 30 25.52 -2.46 5.21
CA GLU A 30 25.65 -1.08 5.74
C GLU A 30 26.37 -0.14 4.76
N THR A 31 27.24 -0.68 3.90
CA THR A 31 28.05 0.09 2.94
C THR A 31 28.25 -0.70 1.64
N ASN A 32 28.68 -0.03 0.56
CA ASN A 32 28.91 -0.62 -0.77
C ASN A 32 27.68 -1.36 -1.31
N ALA A 33 26.52 -0.70 -1.23
CA ALA A 33 25.26 -1.23 -1.71
C ALA A 33 25.06 -1.01 -3.21
N ASP A 34 24.27 -1.90 -3.82
CA ASP A 34 23.83 -1.81 -5.21
C ASP A 34 22.46 -1.08 -5.33
N ALA A 35 21.72 -0.99 -4.22
CA ALA A 35 20.42 -0.32 -4.12
C ALA A 35 20.16 0.19 -2.69
N LEU A 36 19.23 1.14 -2.56
CA LEU A 36 18.93 1.84 -1.31
C LEU A 36 17.43 1.75 -0.96
N VAL A 37 17.11 1.50 0.31
CA VAL A 37 15.78 1.75 0.89
C VAL A 37 15.91 2.95 1.84
N THR A 38 15.10 3.98 1.68
CA THR A 38 15.12 5.18 2.52
C THR A 38 13.76 5.88 2.56
N ASP A 39 13.52 6.72 3.55
CA ASP A 39 12.34 7.60 3.69
C ASP A 39 12.65 9.06 3.33
N THR A 40 13.81 9.32 2.72
CA THR A 40 14.25 10.64 2.26
C THR A 40 14.55 10.65 0.76
N ILE A 41 14.62 11.83 0.14
CA ILE A 41 14.94 11.94 -1.28
C ILE A 41 16.35 11.41 -1.55
N PRO A 42 16.51 10.39 -2.42
CA PRO A 42 17.82 9.85 -2.72
C PRO A 42 18.63 10.80 -3.61
N ASP A 43 19.95 10.68 -3.54
CA ASP A 43 20.91 11.39 -4.41
C ASP A 43 20.94 10.87 -5.87
N ARG A 44 20.03 9.92 -6.20
CA ARG A 44 19.84 9.28 -7.51
C ARG A 44 21.01 8.45 -8.02
N THR A 45 21.99 8.16 -7.17
CA THR A 45 23.17 7.36 -7.56
C THR A 45 22.87 5.87 -7.68
N LEU A 46 21.94 5.38 -6.85
CA LEU A 46 21.52 3.98 -6.80
C LEU A 46 20.01 3.86 -7.04
N PRO A 47 19.54 2.73 -7.60
CA PRO A 47 18.13 2.38 -7.55
C PRO A 47 17.60 2.47 -6.11
N CYS A 48 16.47 3.14 -5.93
CA CYS A 48 15.94 3.49 -4.63
C CYS A 48 14.51 3.00 -4.44
N LEU A 49 14.21 2.41 -3.28
CA LEU A 49 12.87 2.23 -2.78
C LEU A 49 12.59 3.31 -1.73
N LEU A 50 11.67 4.22 -2.05
CA LEU A 50 11.29 5.33 -1.18
C LEU A 50 10.14 4.92 -0.24
N ASP A 51 10.45 4.65 1.02
CA ASP A 51 9.47 4.37 2.07
C ASP A 51 8.67 5.63 2.43
N HIS A 52 7.41 5.45 2.84
CA HIS A 52 6.48 6.54 3.16
C HIS A 52 6.45 7.67 2.11
N PRO A 53 6.24 7.37 0.81
CA PRO A 53 6.37 8.38 -0.25
C PRO A 53 5.33 9.52 -0.13
N HIS A 54 4.24 9.31 0.61
CA HIS A 54 3.25 10.34 0.93
C HIS A 54 3.74 11.45 1.87
N LYS A 55 4.91 11.28 2.51
CA LYS A 55 5.54 12.31 3.37
C LYS A 55 6.45 13.25 2.60
N VAL A 56 6.73 12.94 1.33
CA VAL A 56 7.55 13.74 0.43
C VAL A 56 6.68 14.78 -0.27
N SER A 57 7.23 15.97 -0.54
CA SER A 57 6.47 17.04 -1.21
C SER A 57 6.14 16.68 -2.66
N CYS A 58 5.02 17.22 -3.17
CA CYS A 58 4.64 17.02 -4.57
C CYS A 58 5.73 17.48 -5.56
N ASP A 59 6.45 18.56 -5.27
CA ASP A 59 7.54 19.03 -6.14
C ASP A 59 8.69 18.04 -6.19
N GLN A 60 9.12 17.52 -5.03
CA GLN A 60 10.17 16.51 -4.98
C GLN A 60 9.74 15.21 -5.68
N LEU A 61 8.48 14.79 -5.54
CA LEU A 61 7.95 13.63 -6.26
C LEU A 61 7.93 13.83 -7.79
N ARG A 62 7.63 15.05 -8.27
CA ARG A 62 7.73 15.38 -9.70
C ARG A 62 9.17 15.30 -10.18
N GLU A 63 10.12 15.78 -9.39
CA GLU A 63 11.54 15.68 -9.74
C GLU A 63 12.03 14.23 -9.81
N LEU A 64 11.41 13.31 -9.07
CA LEU A 64 11.70 11.88 -9.11
C LEU A 64 11.11 11.16 -10.34
N GLN A 65 10.29 11.82 -11.16
CA GLN A 65 9.80 11.22 -12.40
C GLN A 65 10.98 10.87 -13.33
N GLY A 66 11.01 9.62 -13.80
CA GLY A 66 12.11 9.09 -14.61
C GLY A 66 13.40 8.78 -13.84
N ALA A 67 13.47 9.06 -12.53
CA ALA A 67 14.55 8.57 -11.69
C ALA A 67 14.40 7.04 -11.44
N SER A 68 15.50 6.39 -11.09
CA SER A 68 15.51 4.98 -10.66
C SER A 68 14.96 4.86 -9.23
N THR A 69 13.72 5.32 -9.01
CA THR A 69 13.07 5.32 -7.69
C THR A 69 11.69 4.69 -7.78
N MET A 70 11.48 3.65 -6.98
CA MET A 70 10.19 3.02 -6.73
C MET A 70 9.58 3.58 -5.44
N PRO A 71 8.43 4.27 -5.49
CA PRO A 71 7.71 4.63 -4.27
C PRO A 71 7.12 3.38 -3.59
N ALA A 72 7.23 3.30 -2.27
CA ALA A 72 6.68 2.19 -1.50
C ALA A 72 5.15 2.32 -1.37
N HIS A 73 4.42 1.44 -2.07
CA HIS A 73 2.97 1.30 -1.99
C HIS A 73 2.62 -0.11 -1.45
N PRO A 74 2.92 -0.39 -0.16
CA PRO A 74 2.93 -1.76 0.37
C PRO A 74 1.57 -2.47 0.22
N TRP A 75 0.46 -1.74 0.34
CA TRP A 75 -0.88 -2.32 0.25
C TRP A 75 -1.17 -2.99 -1.10
N ARG A 76 -0.55 -2.55 -2.21
CA ARG A 76 -0.67 -3.24 -3.51
C ARG A 76 -0.05 -4.65 -3.50
N TYR A 77 0.83 -4.92 -2.54
CA TYR A 77 1.58 -6.18 -2.39
C TYR A 77 1.11 -7.01 -1.17
N ALA A 78 0.06 -6.56 -0.49
CA ALA A 78 -0.47 -7.26 0.67
C ALA A 78 -1.11 -8.61 0.25
N PRO A 79 -0.84 -9.72 0.97
CA PRO A 79 -1.31 -11.06 0.57
C PRO A 79 -2.83 -11.21 0.42
N ASN A 80 -3.62 -10.41 1.12
CA ASN A 80 -5.07 -10.36 1.00
C ASN A 80 -5.54 -9.53 -0.20
N ILE A 81 -4.72 -8.60 -0.71
CA ILE A 81 -5.05 -7.69 -1.81
C ILE A 81 -4.62 -8.28 -3.17
N VAL A 82 -3.43 -8.89 -3.25
CA VAL A 82 -2.85 -9.42 -4.50
C VAL A 82 -3.81 -10.37 -5.24
N PRO A 83 -4.47 -11.35 -4.60
CA PRO A 83 -5.37 -12.27 -5.30
C PRO A 83 -6.56 -11.57 -5.97
N LEU A 84 -7.08 -10.49 -5.37
CA LEU A 84 -8.17 -9.71 -5.96
C LEU A 84 -7.71 -8.97 -7.21
N GLN A 85 -6.51 -8.39 -7.17
CA GLN A 85 -5.96 -7.75 -8.36
C GLN A 85 -5.66 -8.76 -9.46
N GLU A 86 -5.12 -9.93 -9.13
CA GLU A 86 -4.91 -11.00 -10.12
C GLU A 86 -6.23 -11.46 -10.76
N SER A 87 -7.28 -11.62 -9.96
CA SER A 87 -8.62 -11.95 -10.43
C SER A 87 -9.16 -10.88 -11.38
N ARG A 88 -8.98 -9.61 -11.04
CA ARG A 88 -9.31 -8.46 -11.91
C ARG A 88 -8.52 -8.52 -13.23
N LEU A 89 -7.19 -8.67 -13.18
CA LEU A 89 -6.32 -8.69 -14.37
C LEU A 89 -6.63 -9.87 -15.30
N ARG A 90 -7.14 -10.98 -14.76
CA ARG A 90 -7.62 -12.14 -15.53
C ARG A 90 -9.06 -11.99 -16.04
N GLY A 91 -9.70 -10.84 -15.80
CA GLY A 91 -11.07 -10.55 -16.24
C GLY A 91 -12.17 -11.26 -15.46
N GLN A 92 -11.84 -11.95 -14.36
CA GLN A 92 -12.82 -12.75 -13.59
C GLN A 92 -13.86 -11.87 -12.86
N LEU A 93 -13.46 -10.66 -12.48
CA LEU A 93 -14.36 -9.68 -11.87
C LEU A 93 -15.09 -8.81 -12.92
N GLY A 94 -14.65 -8.85 -14.18
CA GLY A 94 -15.10 -7.90 -15.21
C GLY A 94 -14.57 -6.48 -14.98
N GLU A 95 -15.31 -5.49 -15.48
CA GLU A 95 -15.01 -4.08 -15.27
C GLU A 95 -15.37 -3.68 -13.83
N PRO A 96 -14.46 -3.05 -13.06
CA PRO A 96 -14.75 -2.59 -11.70
C PRO A 96 -15.89 -1.57 -11.67
N GLY A 97 -16.92 -1.85 -10.87
CA GLY A 97 -18.07 -0.96 -10.67
C GLY A 97 -18.08 -0.30 -9.28
N LEU A 98 -17.72 -1.04 -8.23
CA LEU A 98 -17.65 -0.53 -6.86
C LEU A 98 -16.43 -1.08 -6.13
N LEU A 99 -15.68 -0.20 -5.48
CA LEU A 99 -14.70 -0.53 -4.44
C LEU A 99 -15.21 0.01 -3.11
N ARG A 100 -15.20 -0.82 -2.06
CA ARG A 100 -15.52 -0.38 -0.71
C ARG A 100 -14.39 -0.76 0.21
N ILE A 101 -13.87 0.20 0.98
CA ILE A 101 -12.78 -0.02 1.94
C ILE A 101 -13.26 0.46 3.31
N HIS A 102 -13.12 -0.39 4.31
CA HIS A 102 -13.16 -0.03 5.72
C HIS A 102 -11.77 -0.19 6.30
N HIS A 103 -11.25 0.86 6.92
CA HIS A 103 -9.98 0.81 7.64
C HIS A 103 -10.15 1.44 9.02
N TRP A 104 -10.43 0.59 9.98
CA TRP A 104 -10.89 0.95 11.30
C TRP A 104 -9.83 0.54 12.33
N LEU A 105 -9.28 1.50 13.06
CA LEU A 105 -8.25 1.24 14.04
C LEU A 105 -8.79 1.42 15.46
N ALA A 106 -8.37 0.54 16.37
CA ALA A 106 -8.55 0.74 17.80
C ALA A 106 -7.63 1.87 18.31
N ALA A 107 -6.44 1.98 17.74
CA ALA A 107 -5.48 3.01 18.10
C ALA A 107 -5.92 4.42 17.65
N GLU A 108 -5.54 5.42 18.45
CA GLU A 108 -5.64 6.82 18.05
C GLU A 108 -4.62 7.12 16.95
N SER A 109 -5.12 7.58 15.81
CA SER A 109 -4.31 8.00 14.66
C SER A 109 -5.09 9.01 13.84
N CYS A 110 -4.39 9.86 13.09
CA CYS A 110 -5.03 10.82 12.20
C CYS A 110 -5.61 10.09 10.97
N PRO A 111 -6.94 10.08 10.74
CA PRO A 111 -7.54 9.35 9.62
C PRO A 111 -6.98 9.74 8.24
N SER A 112 -6.65 11.03 8.06
CA SER A 112 -6.08 11.53 6.80
C SER A 112 -4.70 10.94 6.48
N SER A 113 -3.92 10.59 7.51
CA SER A 113 -2.61 9.93 7.31
C SER A 113 -2.73 8.51 6.76
N LEU A 114 -3.89 7.87 6.95
CA LEU A 114 -4.19 6.52 6.46
C LEU A 114 -4.84 6.54 5.06
N ALA A 115 -5.40 7.67 4.66
CA ALA A 115 -6.18 7.82 3.43
C ALA A 115 -5.36 7.55 2.17
N PHE A 116 -4.10 7.97 2.16
CA PHE A 116 -3.20 7.79 1.01
C PHE A 116 -3.20 6.34 0.50
N HIS A 117 -3.04 5.37 1.39
CA HIS A 117 -2.95 3.97 1.01
C HIS A 117 -4.26 3.43 0.42
N GLN A 118 -5.40 3.88 0.95
CA GLN A 118 -6.71 3.40 0.50
C GLN A 118 -7.13 4.05 -0.82
N VAL A 119 -6.81 5.33 -0.98
CA VAL A 119 -6.99 6.05 -2.25
C VAL A 119 -6.08 5.47 -3.33
N ASP A 120 -4.85 5.12 -2.99
CA ASP A 120 -3.93 4.44 -3.93
C ASP A 120 -4.50 3.10 -4.43
N LEU A 121 -4.99 2.24 -3.54
CA LEU A 121 -5.65 1.00 -3.93
C LEU A 121 -6.83 1.27 -4.87
N SER A 122 -7.63 2.28 -4.55
CA SER A 122 -8.74 2.70 -5.41
C SER A 122 -8.27 3.06 -6.82
N HIS A 123 -7.24 3.89 -6.94
CA HIS A 123 -6.67 4.27 -8.22
C HIS A 123 -6.14 3.06 -8.98
N TRP A 124 -5.52 2.12 -8.28
CA TRP A 124 -4.92 0.93 -8.87
C TRP A 124 -5.98 -0.05 -9.42
N PHE A 125 -7.06 -0.29 -8.68
CA PHE A 125 -8.17 -1.15 -9.12
C PHE A 125 -8.97 -0.53 -10.25
N PHE A 126 -9.18 0.79 -10.29
CA PHE A 126 -9.86 1.44 -11.42
C PHE A 126 -8.92 1.76 -12.59
N SER A 127 -7.60 1.75 -12.36
CA SER A 127 -6.56 2.14 -13.34
C SER A 127 -6.81 3.49 -14.00
N ARG A 128 -7.45 4.41 -13.27
CA ARG A 128 -7.87 5.75 -13.71
C ARG A 128 -7.85 6.71 -12.53
N ARG A 129 -7.95 8.01 -12.81
CA ARG A 129 -8.21 9.04 -11.79
C ARG A 129 -9.72 9.22 -11.59
N PRO A 130 -10.17 9.54 -10.36
CA PRO A 130 -11.57 9.89 -10.13
C PRO A 130 -11.92 11.23 -10.80
N THR A 131 -13.14 11.33 -11.31
CA THR A 131 -13.72 12.56 -11.88
C THR A 131 -14.47 13.38 -10.84
N SER A 132 -14.86 12.78 -9.72
CA SER A 132 -15.53 13.47 -8.63
C SER A 132 -15.05 12.95 -7.28
N ARG A 133 -15.06 13.83 -6.29
CA ARG A 133 -14.64 13.55 -4.91
C ARG A 133 -15.60 14.23 -3.95
N TYR A 134 -16.09 13.48 -2.99
CA TYR A 134 -16.85 13.97 -1.85
C TYR A 134 -16.25 13.43 -0.56
N THR A 135 -16.11 14.28 0.44
CA THR A 135 -15.43 13.93 1.69
C THR A 135 -16.21 14.45 2.89
N ILE A 136 -16.33 13.62 3.92
CA ILE A 136 -16.78 14.00 5.27
C ILE A 136 -15.68 13.59 6.24
N SER A 137 -15.28 14.49 7.15
CA SER A 137 -14.22 14.22 8.10
C SER A 137 -14.55 14.75 9.50
N GLY A 138 -14.11 14.01 10.51
CA GLY A 138 -14.09 14.42 11.91
C GLY A 138 -12.71 14.16 12.53
N PRO A 139 -12.58 14.28 13.87
CA PRO A 139 -11.31 14.05 14.57
C PRO A 139 -10.82 12.59 14.44
N ASP A 140 -11.75 11.64 14.44
CA ASP A 140 -11.52 10.19 14.52
C ASP A 140 -12.13 9.43 13.33
N TYR A 141 -12.65 10.12 12.32
CA TYR A 141 -13.16 9.47 11.10
C TYR A 141 -12.93 10.29 9.83
N LEU A 142 -12.88 9.60 8.70
CA LEU A 142 -12.78 10.16 7.36
C LEU A 142 -13.50 9.25 6.37
N GLN A 143 -14.50 9.79 5.69
CA GLN A 143 -15.21 9.16 4.60
C GLN A 143 -14.88 9.85 3.29
N ILE A 144 -14.45 9.08 2.29
CA ILE A 144 -14.15 9.56 0.94
C ILE A 144 -14.99 8.76 -0.05
N HIS A 145 -15.78 9.48 -0.84
CA HIS A 145 -16.50 8.94 -1.98
C HIS A 145 -15.84 9.47 -3.25
N LEU A 146 -15.32 8.56 -4.07
CA LEU A 146 -14.72 8.85 -5.37
C LEU A 146 -15.60 8.32 -6.49
N GLY A 147 -15.95 9.16 -7.45
CA GLY A 147 -16.57 8.74 -8.70
C GLY A 147 -15.51 8.62 -9.79
N TYR A 148 -15.47 7.47 -10.48
CA TYR A 148 -14.61 7.19 -11.62
C TYR A 148 -15.40 7.27 -12.93
N PRO A 149 -14.72 7.42 -14.08
CA PRO A 149 -15.37 7.27 -15.38
C PRO A 149 -16.07 5.91 -15.52
N ASP A 150 -17.03 5.81 -16.45
CA ASP A 150 -17.83 4.60 -16.70
C ASP A 150 -18.65 4.12 -15.48
N SER A 151 -19.08 5.07 -14.63
CA SER A 151 -19.90 4.83 -13.44
C SER A 151 -19.23 4.02 -12.33
N GLY A 152 -17.90 3.86 -12.36
CA GLY A 152 -17.13 3.27 -11.26
C GLY A 152 -17.20 4.14 -10.00
N MET A 153 -17.19 3.51 -8.83
CA MET A 153 -17.28 4.21 -7.55
C MET A 153 -16.36 3.60 -6.51
N SER A 154 -15.79 4.44 -5.65
CA SER A 154 -15.07 3.99 -4.46
C SER A 154 -15.60 4.67 -3.20
N LEU A 155 -15.86 3.87 -2.17
CA LEU A 155 -16.31 4.28 -0.85
C LEU A 155 -15.27 3.86 0.18
N ILE A 156 -14.55 4.84 0.72
CA ILE A 156 -13.49 4.63 1.70
C ILE A 156 -13.96 5.20 3.04
N ASP A 157 -14.03 4.36 4.06
CA ASP A 157 -14.41 4.74 5.43
C ASP A 157 -13.26 4.39 6.38
N ILE A 158 -12.66 5.43 6.94
CA ILE A 158 -11.56 5.33 7.88
C ILE A 158 -12.08 5.79 9.23
N ALA A 159 -11.84 5.00 10.25
CA ALA A 159 -12.18 5.36 11.63
C ALA A 159 -11.01 4.98 12.54
N THR A 160 -10.70 5.81 13.51
CA THR A 160 -9.62 5.59 14.48
C THR A 160 -10.17 5.75 15.88
N ASN A 161 -9.37 5.45 16.91
CA ASN A 161 -9.80 5.55 18.32
C ASN A 161 -11.11 4.80 18.63
N ARG A 162 -11.32 3.64 17.99
CA ARG A 162 -12.54 2.85 18.20
C ARG A 162 -12.44 2.01 19.46
N ASN A 163 -13.57 1.83 20.12
CA ASN A 163 -13.67 0.90 21.25
C ASN A 163 -13.30 -0.53 20.82
N GLY A 164 -12.37 -1.15 21.53
CA GLY A 164 -11.90 -2.51 21.27
C GLY A 164 -10.38 -2.62 21.37
N SER A 165 -9.85 -3.82 21.12
CA SER A 165 -8.41 -4.08 21.09
C SER A 165 -7.89 -4.44 19.69
N ASN A 166 -8.79 -4.59 18.73
CA ASN A 166 -8.47 -5.11 17.41
C ASN A 166 -8.85 -4.08 16.36
N ASP A 167 -7.96 -3.95 15.37
CA ASP A 167 -8.26 -3.22 14.15
C ASP A 167 -9.20 -4.04 13.27
N TYR A 168 -9.88 -3.36 12.36
CA TYR A 168 -10.73 -3.94 11.34
C TYR A 168 -10.37 -3.40 9.96
N TYR A 169 -10.01 -4.28 9.04
CA TYR A 169 -9.77 -3.98 7.64
C TYR A 169 -10.61 -4.87 6.74
N SER A 170 -11.37 -4.25 5.85
CA SER A 170 -12.09 -4.97 4.81
C SER A 170 -12.14 -4.18 3.51
N MET A 171 -11.85 -4.86 2.40
CA MET A 171 -11.94 -4.32 1.05
C MET A 171 -12.82 -5.22 0.17
N HIS A 172 -13.82 -4.63 -0.45
CA HIS A 172 -14.77 -5.30 -1.34
C HIS A 172 -14.65 -4.71 -2.74
N VAL A 173 -14.46 -5.56 -3.74
CA VAL A 173 -14.50 -5.18 -5.16
C VAL A 173 -15.71 -5.84 -5.80
N ILE A 174 -16.56 -5.06 -6.44
CA ILE A 174 -17.67 -5.54 -7.25
C ILE A 174 -17.44 -5.06 -8.68
N GLY A 175 -17.34 -5.99 -9.61
CA GLY A 175 -17.27 -5.71 -11.04
C GLY A 175 -18.44 -6.32 -11.81
N SER A 176 -18.46 -6.10 -13.12
CA SER A 176 -19.57 -6.49 -13.98
C SER A 176 -19.83 -8.01 -14.06
N HIS A 177 -18.85 -8.85 -13.73
CA HIS A 177 -18.95 -10.31 -13.82
C HIS A 177 -18.86 -11.02 -12.46
N GLY A 178 -18.59 -10.30 -11.37
CA GLY A 178 -18.44 -10.91 -10.05
C GLY A 178 -17.99 -9.95 -8.97
N ALA A 179 -17.79 -10.48 -7.77
CA ALA A 179 -17.28 -9.73 -6.62
C ALA A 179 -16.21 -10.54 -5.89
N GLY A 180 -15.30 -9.83 -5.23
CA GLY A 180 -14.25 -10.40 -4.40
C GLY A 180 -14.00 -9.55 -3.16
N TYR A 181 -13.49 -10.19 -2.11
CA TYR A 181 -13.35 -9.60 -0.79
C TYR A 181 -11.97 -9.91 -0.21
N ALA A 182 -11.34 -8.89 0.36
CA ALA A 182 -10.12 -8.99 1.15
C ALA A 182 -10.50 -8.52 2.55
N ASP A 183 -10.82 -9.47 3.40
CA ASP A 183 -11.38 -9.24 4.73
C ASP A 183 -10.44 -9.82 5.79
N ASP A 184 -10.34 -9.14 6.92
CA ASP A 184 -9.62 -9.61 8.09
C ASP A 184 -10.48 -10.50 9.01
N HIS A 185 -11.77 -10.68 8.68
CA HIS A 185 -12.66 -11.64 9.32
C HIS A 185 -11.92 -12.97 9.48
N ALA A 186 -11.59 -13.27 10.74
CA ALA A 186 -10.51 -14.16 11.15
C ALA A 186 -10.59 -15.59 10.58
N ASN A 187 -10.14 -15.78 9.34
CA ASN A 187 -9.58 -17.05 8.85
C ASN A 187 -8.13 -17.25 9.38
N GLY A 188 -7.83 -16.70 10.57
CA GLY A 188 -6.64 -17.05 11.32
C GLY A 188 -6.87 -18.41 11.95
N HIS A 189 -5.93 -19.34 11.78
CA HIS A 189 -5.95 -20.57 12.55
C HIS A 189 -5.94 -20.20 14.04
N LEU A 190 -7.03 -20.52 14.74
CA LEU A 190 -7.16 -20.34 16.18
C LEU A 190 -6.24 -21.37 16.85
N LEU A 191 -5.22 -20.92 17.57
CA LEU A 191 -4.48 -21.79 18.49
C LEU A 191 -5.18 -21.75 19.84
N LEU A 192 -5.66 -22.91 20.25
CA LEU A 192 -6.14 -23.17 21.61
C LEU A 192 -5.05 -23.95 22.33
N ASN A 193 -4.48 -23.39 23.40
CA ASN A 193 -3.58 -24.12 24.30
C ASN A 193 -3.88 -23.77 25.77
N GLU A 194 -3.07 -24.30 26.69
CA GLU A 194 -3.21 -24.12 28.14
C GLU A 194 -3.15 -22.64 28.58
N ASN A 195 -2.63 -21.75 27.73
CA ASN A 195 -2.55 -20.31 27.94
C ASN A 195 -3.71 -19.52 27.30
N GLY A 196 -4.69 -20.19 26.69
CA GLY A 196 -5.90 -19.59 26.13
C GLY A 196 -5.98 -19.59 24.60
N MET A 197 -6.91 -18.80 24.07
CA MET A 197 -7.17 -18.65 22.63
C MET A 197 -6.33 -17.51 22.04
N HIS A 198 -5.62 -17.75 20.93
CA HIS A 198 -4.87 -16.73 20.21
C HIS A 198 -4.85 -17.01 18.70
N ALA A 199 -4.89 -15.96 17.89
CA ALA A 199 -4.76 -16.07 16.44
C ALA A 199 -3.30 -16.32 16.06
N LEU A 200 -3.04 -17.32 15.20
CA LEU A 200 -1.68 -17.68 14.78
C LEU A 200 -1.09 -16.78 13.70
N ILE A 201 -1.93 -16.08 12.93
CA ILE A 201 -1.50 -15.28 11.78
C ILE A 201 -2.10 -13.88 11.93
N PRO A 202 -1.27 -12.82 12.08
CA PRO A 202 -1.76 -11.45 12.05
C PRO A 202 -2.44 -11.14 10.70
N PRO A 203 -3.57 -10.40 10.70
CA PRO A 203 -4.39 -10.15 9.50
C PRO A 203 -3.66 -9.40 8.38
N ALA A 204 -2.59 -8.68 8.71
CA ALA A 204 -1.63 -8.16 7.75
C ALA A 204 -0.22 -8.52 8.22
N ASN A 205 0.38 -9.58 7.69
CA ASN A 205 1.79 -9.85 7.93
C ASN A 205 2.63 -8.80 7.19
N GLU A 206 2.86 -7.67 7.85
CA GLU A 206 3.56 -6.51 7.32
C GLU A 206 4.91 -6.91 6.70
N VAL A 207 5.61 -7.89 7.29
CA VAL A 207 6.88 -8.38 6.75
C VAL A 207 6.69 -9.13 5.44
N VAL A 208 5.62 -9.92 5.27
CA VAL A 208 5.30 -10.56 3.98
C VAL A 208 4.91 -9.52 2.94
N THR A 209 4.12 -8.52 3.32
CA THR A 209 3.76 -7.39 2.44
C THR A 209 5.02 -6.66 1.96
N LEU A 210 5.94 -6.33 2.86
CA LEU A 210 7.21 -5.70 2.52
C LEU A 210 8.10 -6.61 1.67
N ARG A 211 8.15 -7.92 1.96
CA ARG A 211 8.89 -8.89 1.14
C ARG A 211 8.38 -8.91 -0.29
N ASN A 212 7.07 -9.01 -0.50
CA ASN A 212 6.47 -9.01 -1.84
C ASN A 212 6.77 -7.72 -2.60
N MET A 213 6.72 -6.57 -1.92
CA MET A 213 7.08 -5.28 -2.51
C MET A 213 8.58 -5.20 -2.86
N LEU A 214 9.45 -5.71 -1.97
CA LEU A 214 10.89 -5.78 -2.22
C LEU A 214 11.24 -6.74 -3.35
N GLU A 215 10.49 -7.83 -3.53
CA GLU A 215 10.64 -8.72 -4.69
C GLU A 215 10.39 -7.98 -5.99
N GLU A 216 9.31 -7.18 -6.08
CA GLU A 216 9.08 -6.31 -7.24
C GLU A 216 10.21 -5.29 -7.43
N PHE A 217 10.66 -4.64 -6.35
CA PHE A 217 11.79 -3.71 -6.40
C PHE A 217 13.05 -4.36 -7.00
N VAL A 218 13.40 -5.54 -6.51
CA VAL A 218 14.58 -6.30 -6.93
C VAL A 218 14.44 -6.83 -8.35
N ASN A 219 13.25 -7.28 -8.74
CA ASN A 219 12.99 -7.76 -10.09
C ASN A 219 13.13 -6.62 -11.11
N GLY A 220 12.60 -5.43 -10.83
CA GLY A 220 12.78 -4.26 -11.70
C GLY A 220 14.26 -3.91 -11.94
N ILE A 221 15.10 -4.01 -10.90
CA ILE A 221 16.56 -3.82 -11.02
C ILE A 221 17.20 -4.92 -11.89
N ARG A 222 16.91 -6.19 -11.60
CA ARG A 222 17.52 -7.34 -12.29
C ARG A 222 17.13 -7.42 -13.76
N GLU A 223 15.88 -7.09 -14.06
CA GLU A 223 15.30 -7.14 -15.40
C GLU A 223 15.50 -5.84 -16.18
N ASN A 224 16.07 -4.80 -15.55
CA ASN A 224 16.25 -3.47 -16.12
C ASN A 224 14.95 -2.90 -16.72
N ARG A 225 13.85 -3.02 -15.96
CA ARG A 225 12.52 -2.52 -16.33
C ARG A 225 11.98 -1.55 -15.30
N SER A 226 10.99 -0.76 -15.69
CA SER A 226 10.21 0.04 -14.76
C SER A 226 9.43 -0.85 -13.77
N TRP A 227 9.25 -0.35 -12.56
CA TRP A 227 8.43 -0.98 -11.54
C TRP A 227 6.94 -0.76 -11.78
N ASN A 228 6.11 -1.59 -11.17
CA ASN A 228 4.64 -1.49 -11.23
C ASN A 228 4.06 -0.28 -10.48
N VAL A 229 4.91 0.51 -9.82
CA VAL A 229 4.55 1.72 -9.08
C VAL A 229 5.52 2.82 -9.45
N SER A 230 4.99 3.99 -9.77
CA SER A 230 5.71 5.17 -10.20
C SER A 230 5.48 6.36 -9.24
N PRO A 231 6.35 7.38 -9.26
CA PRO A 231 6.09 8.64 -8.55
C PRO A 231 4.76 9.32 -8.96
N GLU A 232 4.29 9.08 -10.19
CA GLU A 232 2.99 9.57 -10.63
C GLU A 232 1.82 8.92 -9.86
N ASP A 233 1.91 7.62 -9.54
CA ASP A 233 0.92 6.95 -8.69
C ASP A 233 0.80 7.65 -7.33
N THR A 234 1.94 7.95 -6.70
CA THR A 234 1.98 8.68 -5.42
C THR A 234 1.35 10.06 -5.54
N LEU A 235 1.73 10.83 -6.57
CA LEU A 235 1.19 12.17 -6.83
C LEU A 235 -0.34 12.14 -7.01
N ASN A 236 -0.84 11.17 -7.78
CA ASN A 236 -2.27 11.04 -8.07
C ASN A 236 -3.07 10.71 -6.81
N ALA A 237 -2.56 9.80 -5.98
CA ALA A 237 -3.19 9.47 -4.70
C ALA A 237 -3.15 10.67 -3.74
N LEU A 238 -2.02 11.36 -3.62
CA LEU A 238 -1.88 12.56 -2.77
C LEU A 238 -2.86 13.67 -3.17
N ARG A 239 -2.92 14.03 -4.44
CA ARG A 239 -3.87 15.04 -4.97
C ARG A 239 -5.32 14.70 -4.64
N THR A 240 -5.65 13.42 -4.71
CA THR A 240 -7.00 12.94 -4.39
C THR A 240 -7.27 12.98 -2.89
N VAL A 241 -6.27 12.72 -2.05
CA VAL A 241 -6.42 12.87 -0.58
C VAL A 241 -6.57 14.34 -0.20
N THR A 242 -5.71 15.23 -0.71
CA THR A 242 -5.68 16.66 -0.36
C THR A 242 -6.81 17.45 -1.02
N GLY A 243 -7.34 16.97 -2.14
CA GLY A 243 -8.34 17.69 -2.92
C GLY A 243 -7.75 18.78 -3.83
N GLU A 244 -6.45 18.76 -4.07
CA GLU A 244 -5.79 19.66 -5.01
C GLU A 244 -6.15 19.27 -6.45
N THR A 245 -6.90 20.14 -7.14
CA THR A 245 -7.03 20.12 -8.60
C THR A 245 -5.80 20.77 -9.24
N ASP A 246 -5.32 20.21 -10.35
CA ASP A 246 -4.23 20.81 -11.14
C ASP A 246 -4.56 22.29 -11.43
N ALA A 247 -3.69 23.19 -10.95
CA ALA A 247 -3.78 24.63 -11.16
C ALA A 247 -3.47 25.00 -12.63
#